data_AF-A0A1A8ETB3-F1
#
_entry.id   AF-A0A1A8ETB3-F1
#
_cell.length_a   1.000
_cell.length_b   1.000
_cell.length_c   1.000
_cell.angle_alpha   90.00
_cell.angle_beta   90.00
_cell.angle_gamma   90.00
#
_symmetry.space_group_name_H-M   'P 1'
#
loop_
_entity.id
_entity.type
_entity.pdbx_description
1 polymer ?
#
loop_
_entity_poly.entity_id
_entity_poly.type
_entity_poly.pdbx_seq_one_letter_code
_entity_poly.pdbx_strand_id
1 'polypeptide(L)'
;PFDVEKEWGRLHVAILERERLLRTEFERLERLQRIVSKVQMESGVCEEQLHQVETLLQTDVRMLSSGKSTRHTAEVEADLEKAEGMIRFLFNDVQVLKDGRHLQAEQMYRRVYRLHERLVNLRSEYNLRIKSGVTLTQVPTTQIPMSQVHTVQVLQQSSPSRVRPELDEVTLRYVHDLLGWVEENQRRVDEGEWGSDLANVETQLGSHRGLHQSVEEFRSKIERAKADESQVSPASKAAYRDYLGKLELQYGKLLNSSKARLRHLVELHTFVSAATKELMWLNEKEEEEVTFDWSERNTNMVSKKESYSGLMRELELREKKVN
;
A
#
# COMPACT_ATOMS: atom_id res chain seq x y z
N PRO A 1 -3.43 24.44 52.38
CA PRO A 1 -4.41 23.34 52.59
C PRO A 1 -5.45 23.23 51.48
N PHE A 2 -6.22 24.29 51.20
CA PHE A 2 -7.28 24.28 50.18
C PHE A 2 -6.80 24.03 48.74
N ASP A 3 -5.64 24.54 48.35
CA ASP A 3 -5.10 24.31 46.99
C ASP A 3 -4.62 22.86 46.78
N VAL A 4 -4.08 22.24 47.83
CA VAL A 4 -3.64 20.83 47.80
C VAL A 4 -4.84 19.90 47.63
N GLU A 5 -5.95 20.14 48.34
CA GLU A 5 -7.19 19.37 48.19
C GLU A 5 -7.79 19.51 46.78
N LYS A 6 -7.72 20.70 46.21
CA LYS A 6 -8.19 20.98 44.84
C LYS A 6 -7.35 20.25 43.80
N GLU A 7 -6.03 20.33 43.88
CA GLU A 7 -5.13 19.64 42.96
C GLU A 7 -5.19 18.12 43.14
N TRP A 8 -5.36 17.64 44.38
CA TRP A 8 -5.65 16.23 44.65
C TRP A 8 -6.96 15.77 44.00
N GLY A 9 -8.01 16.58 44.06
CA GLY A 9 -9.27 16.31 43.37
C GLY A 9 -9.11 16.23 41.84
N ARG A 10 -8.32 17.13 41.24
CA ARG A 10 -8.00 17.09 39.80
C ARG A 10 -7.25 15.83 39.41
N LEU A 11 -6.25 15.45 40.20
CA LEU A 11 -5.50 14.21 39.99
C LEU A 11 -6.43 12.99 40.07
N HIS A 12 -7.33 12.94 41.05
CA HIS A 12 -8.27 11.83 41.20
C HIS A 12 -9.18 11.67 39.98
N VAL A 13 -9.73 12.77 39.45
CA VAL A 13 -10.53 12.77 38.22
C VAL A 13 -9.70 12.30 37.02
N ALA A 14 -8.46 12.78 36.88
CA ALA A 14 -7.57 12.35 35.80
C ALA A 14 -7.24 10.86 35.85
N ILE A 15 -7.05 10.29 37.05
CA ILE A 15 -6.84 8.86 37.25
C ILE A 15 -8.07 8.06 36.81
N LEU A 16 -9.28 8.45 37.24
CA LEU A 16 -10.52 7.77 36.86
C LEU A 16 -10.75 7.81 35.34
N GLU A 17 -10.46 8.93 34.69
CA GLU A 17 -10.57 9.07 33.24
C GLU A 17 -9.54 8.20 32.52
N ARG A 18 -8.29 8.16 33.01
CA ARG A 18 -7.26 7.25 32.48
C ARG A 18 -7.70 5.79 32.59
N GLU A 19 -8.23 5.37 33.72
CA GLU A 19 -8.74 4.00 33.88
C GLU A 19 -9.90 3.69 32.93
N ARG A 20 -10.81 4.65 32.73
CA ARG A 20 -11.92 4.50 31.79
C ARG A 20 -11.41 4.29 30.36
N LEU A 21 -10.47 5.13 29.91
CA LEU A 21 -9.85 5.01 28.59
C LEU A 21 -9.10 3.69 28.43
N LEU A 22 -8.36 3.25 29.46
CA LEU A 22 -7.66 1.96 29.45
C LEU A 22 -8.62 0.78 29.32
N ARG A 23 -9.77 0.80 30.03
CA ARG A 23 -10.80 -0.24 29.90
C ARG A 23 -11.37 -0.29 28.48
N THR A 24 -11.70 0.86 27.89
CA THR A 24 -12.20 0.93 26.51
C THR A 24 -11.18 0.42 25.49
N GLU A 25 -9.90 0.80 25.64
CA GLU A 25 -8.84 0.31 24.75
C GLU A 25 -8.60 -1.19 24.91
N PHE A 26 -8.67 -1.72 26.13
CA PHE A 26 -8.53 -3.15 26.38
C PHE A 26 -9.64 -3.96 25.66
N GLU A 27 -10.91 -3.57 25.83
CA GLU A 27 -12.05 -4.22 25.15
C GLU A 27 -11.95 -4.13 23.62
N ARG A 28 -11.43 -3.00 23.12
CA ARG A 28 -11.17 -2.80 21.69
C ARG A 28 -10.10 -3.77 21.18
N LEU A 29 -8.98 -3.91 21.89
CA LEU A 29 -7.91 -4.83 21.55
C LEU A 29 -8.36 -6.30 21.60
N GLU A 30 -9.14 -6.70 22.61
CA GLU A 30 -9.69 -8.06 22.70
C GLU A 30 -10.63 -8.40 21.53
N ARG A 31 -11.45 -7.44 21.09
CA ARG A 31 -12.30 -7.61 19.89
C ARG A 31 -11.45 -7.81 18.65
N LEU A 32 -10.42 -6.99 18.44
CA LEU A 32 -9.55 -7.09 17.27
C LEU A 32 -8.74 -8.39 17.28
N GLN A 33 -8.28 -8.84 18.45
CA GLN A 33 -7.56 -10.11 18.58
C GLN A 33 -8.43 -11.30 18.18
N ARG A 34 -9.74 -11.29 18.49
CA ARG A 34 -10.68 -12.31 18.01
C ARG A 34 -10.82 -12.31 16.49
N ILE A 35 -10.83 -11.14 15.86
CA ILE A 35 -10.87 -11.01 14.40
C ILE A 35 -9.59 -11.56 13.78
N VAL A 36 -8.42 -11.33 14.37
CA VAL A 36 -7.17 -11.96 13.91
C VAL A 36 -7.28 -13.48 13.90
N SER A 37 -7.72 -14.10 15.01
CA SER A 37 -7.88 -15.55 15.08
C SER A 37 -8.88 -16.07 14.05
N LYS A 38 -9.97 -15.34 13.81
CA LYS A 38 -10.94 -15.64 12.75
C LYS A 38 -10.30 -15.63 11.36
N VAL A 39 -9.61 -14.54 11.01
CA VAL A 39 -8.91 -14.40 9.71
C VAL A 39 -7.87 -15.51 9.52
N GLN A 40 -7.11 -15.86 10.56
CA GLN A 40 -6.14 -16.96 10.50
C GLN A 40 -6.81 -18.30 10.19
N MET A 41 -7.92 -18.63 10.87
CA MET A 41 -8.64 -19.87 10.65
C MET A 41 -9.32 -19.90 9.27
N GLU A 42 -10.07 -18.86 8.92
CA GLU A 42 -10.80 -18.79 7.65
C GLU A 42 -9.88 -18.71 6.43
N SER A 43 -8.70 -18.08 6.57
CA SER A 43 -7.69 -18.10 5.50
C SER A 43 -7.14 -19.50 5.27
N GLY A 44 -7.01 -20.35 6.30
CA GLY A 44 -6.65 -21.76 6.15
C GLY A 44 -7.73 -22.56 5.40
N VAL A 45 -9.00 -22.35 5.74
CA VAL A 45 -10.13 -22.97 5.01
C VAL A 45 -10.15 -22.53 3.54
N CYS A 46 -9.85 -21.26 3.27
CA CYS A 46 -9.74 -20.75 1.91
C CYS A 46 -8.54 -21.36 1.15
N GLU A 47 -7.39 -21.56 1.82
CA GLU A 47 -6.22 -22.24 1.25
C GLU A 47 -6.56 -23.68 0.79
N GLU A 48 -7.30 -24.42 1.62
CA GLU A 48 -7.77 -25.77 1.31
C GLU A 48 -8.74 -25.78 0.13
N GLN A 49 -9.72 -24.87 0.10
CA GLN A 49 -10.66 -24.75 -1.02
C GLN A 49 -9.95 -24.45 -2.35
N LEU A 50 -8.98 -23.54 -2.35
CA LEU A 50 -8.19 -23.24 -3.55
C LEU A 50 -7.35 -24.45 -4.00
N HIS A 51 -6.86 -25.26 -3.05
CA HIS A 51 -6.14 -26.48 -3.37
C HIS A 51 -7.05 -27.57 -3.98
N GLN A 52 -8.30 -27.67 -3.52
CA GLN A 52 -9.29 -28.56 -4.12
C GLN A 52 -9.59 -28.17 -5.57
N VAL A 53 -9.83 -26.87 -5.82
CA VAL A 53 -10.01 -26.31 -7.18
C VAL A 53 -8.84 -26.67 -8.09
N GLU A 54 -7.61 -26.45 -7.61
CA GLU A 54 -6.39 -26.75 -8.36
C GLU A 54 -6.31 -28.24 -8.73
N THR A 55 -6.64 -29.13 -7.80
CA THR A 55 -6.61 -30.59 -8.02
C THR A 55 -7.64 -31.03 -9.07
N LEU A 56 -8.87 -30.51 -8.97
CA LEU A 56 -9.93 -30.78 -9.95
C LEU A 56 -9.55 -30.25 -11.34
N LEU A 57 -9.04 -29.02 -11.39
CA LEU A 57 -8.60 -28.39 -12.64
C LEU A 57 -7.46 -29.17 -13.30
N GLN A 58 -6.44 -29.58 -12.54
CA GLN A 58 -5.35 -30.40 -13.08
C GLN A 58 -5.86 -31.75 -13.62
N THR A 59 -6.86 -32.35 -12.97
CA THR A 59 -7.47 -33.60 -13.43
C THR A 59 -8.18 -33.41 -14.78
N ASP A 60 -8.97 -32.34 -14.91
CA ASP A 60 -9.66 -32.01 -16.16
C ASP A 60 -8.68 -31.64 -17.29
N VAL A 61 -7.59 -30.93 -16.98
CA VAL A 61 -6.52 -30.64 -17.96
C VAL A 61 -5.87 -31.93 -18.46
N ARG A 62 -5.57 -32.90 -17.58
CA ARG A 62 -5.00 -34.20 -18.01
C ARG A 62 -5.97 -34.97 -18.90
N MET A 63 -7.27 -34.90 -18.62
CA MET A 63 -8.30 -35.53 -19.45
C MET A 63 -8.34 -34.90 -20.85
N LEU A 64 -8.33 -33.57 -20.93
CA LEU A 64 -8.28 -32.83 -22.20
C LEU A 64 -7.02 -33.19 -23.01
N SER A 65 -5.86 -33.27 -22.37
CA SER A 65 -4.61 -33.70 -23.03
C SER A 65 -4.67 -35.14 -23.58
N SER A 66 -5.53 -35.99 -23.00
CA SER A 66 -5.81 -37.35 -23.48
C SER A 66 -6.97 -37.43 -24.49
N GLY A 67 -7.51 -36.28 -24.94
CA GLY A 67 -8.62 -36.18 -25.88
C GLY A 67 -10.00 -36.50 -25.28
N LYS A 68 -10.12 -36.55 -23.95
CA LYS A 68 -11.39 -36.81 -23.24
C LYS A 68 -12.03 -35.49 -22.80
N SER A 69 -13.36 -35.45 -22.78
CA SER A 69 -14.12 -34.29 -22.29
C SER A 69 -13.92 -34.07 -20.78
N THR A 70 -13.96 -32.80 -20.36
CA THR A 70 -13.89 -32.40 -18.94
C THR A 70 -15.10 -32.91 -18.16
N ARG A 71 -14.91 -33.24 -16.87
CA ARG A 71 -15.98 -33.77 -16.01
C ARG A 71 -16.28 -32.89 -14.80
N HIS A 72 -15.34 -32.08 -14.35
CA HIS A 72 -15.47 -31.31 -13.10
C HIS A 72 -15.69 -29.82 -13.35
N THR A 73 -16.06 -29.43 -14.58
CA THR A 73 -16.20 -28.03 -15.00
C THR A 73 -17.16 -27.22 -14.12
N ALA A 74 -18.32 -27.76 -13.76
CA ALA A 74 -19.29 -27.08 -12.91
C ALA A 74 -18.86 -27.02 -11.43
N GLU A 75 -18.19 -28.05 -10.94
CA GLU A 75 -17.67 -28.10 -9.57
C GLU A 75 -16.54 -27.10 -9.37
N VAL A 76 -15.63 -27.00 -10.35
CA VAL A 76 -14.56 -25.99 -10.39
C VAL A 76 -15.12 -24.57 -10.40
N GLU A 77 -16.18 -24.29 -11.17
CA GLU A 77 -16.82 -22.97 -11.15
C GLU A 77 -17.44 -22.64 -9.79
N ALA A 78 -18.21 -23.56 -9.22
CA ALA A 78 -18.85 -23.36 -7.91
C ALA A 78 -17.81 -23.15 -6.79
N ASP A 79 -16.73 -23.93 -6.80
CA ASP A 79 -15.67 -23.81 -5.80
C ASP A 79 -14.84 -22.51 -5.97
N LEU A 80 -14.64 -22.05 -7.21
CA LEU A 80 -14.01 -20.75 -7.49
C LEU A 80 -14.87 -19.59 -6.98
N GLU A 81 -16.19 -19.63 -7.17
CA GLU A 81 -17.12 -18.63 -6.63
C GLU A 81 -17.14 -18.64 -5.09
N LYS A 82 -17.15 -19.84 -4.49
CA LYS A 82 -17.07 -19.99 -3.03
C LYS A 82 -15.77 -19.41 -2.47
N ALA A 83 -14.64 -19.67 -3.13
CA ALA A 83 -13.34 -19.10 -2.76
C ALA A 83 -13.32 -17.57 -2.88
N GLU A 84 -13.90 -17.00 -3.94
CA GLU A 84 -14.07 -15.55 -4.08
C GLU A 84 -14.88 -14.94 -2.95
N GLY A 85 -15.99 -15.59 -2.56
CA GLY A 85 -16.81 -15.19 -1.43
C GLY A 85 -16.03 -15.17 -0.11
N MET A 86 -15.26 -16.22 0.18
CA MET A 86 -14.41 -16.30 1.37
C MET A 86 -13.36 -15.20 1.41
N ILE A 87 -12.66 -14.97 0.29
CA ILE A 87 -11.64 -13.92 0.18
C ILE A 87 -12.24 -12.53 0.40
N ARG A 88 -13.45 -12.27 -0.09
CA ARG A 88 -14.17 -11.01 0.16
C ARG A 88 -14.46 -10.79 1.64
N PHE A 89 -14.90 -11.83 2.37
CA PHE A 89 -15.12 -11.75 3.81
C PHE A 89 -13.81 -11.54 4.59
N LEU A 90 -12.75 -12.26 4.21
CA LEU A 90 -11.41 -12.09 4.79
C LEU A 90 -10.87 -10.67 4.61
N PHE A 91 -11.04 -10.06 3.44
CA PHE A 91 -10.65 -8.66 3.24
C PHE A 91 -11.47 -7.68 4.08
N ASN A 92 -12.76 -7.95 4.30
CA ASN A 92 -13.58 -7.14 5.19
C ASN A 92 -13.08 -7.20 6.64
N ASP A 93 -12.78 -8.39 7.16
CA ASP A 93 -12.22 -8.56 8.50
C ASP A 93 -10.85 -7.90 8.63
N VAL A 94 -9.98 -8.03 7.62
CA VAL A 94 -8.69 -7.32 7.57
C VAL A 94 -8.87 -5.80 7.58
N GLN A 95 -9.90 -5.28 6.90
CA GLN A 95 -10.20 -3.85 6.93
C GLN A 95 -10.59 -3.40 8.34
N VAL A 96 -11.41 -4.17 9.05
CA VAL A 96 -11.73 -3.90 10.47
C VAL A 96 -10.46 -3.88 11.33
N LEU A 97 -9.50 -4.76 11.07
CA LEU A 97 -8.19 -4.74 11.74
C LEU A 97 -7.38 -3.47 11.43
N LYS A 98 -7.41 -2.99 10.17
CA LYS A 98 -6.72 -1.76 9.75
C LYS A 98 -7.34 -0.52 10.38
N ASP A 99 -8.66 -0.40 10.35
CA ASP A 99 -9.40 0.70 10.97
C ASP A 99 -9.19 0.69 12.49
N GLY A 100 -9.09 -0.50 13.07
CA GLY A 100 -8.69 -0.73 14.46
C GLY A 100 -7.19 -0.56 14.74
N ARG A 101 -6.36 -0.17 13.78
CA ARG A 101 -4.89 -0.01 13.95
C ARG A 101 -4.23 -1.21 14.65
N HIS A 102 -4.69 -2.42 14.34
CA HIS A 102 -4.13 -3.62 14.94
C HIS A 102 -2.74 -3.90 14.37
N LEU A 103 -1.78 -4.26 15.23
CA LEU A 103 -0.36 -4.43 14.85
C LEU A 103 -0.15 -5.50 13.74
N GLN A 104 -1.04 -6.50 13.67
CA GLN A 104 -0.95 -7.58 12.69
C GLN A 104 -1.77 -7.35 11.41
N ALA A 105 -2.46 -6.21 11.27
CA ALA A 105 -3.37 -5.96 10.14
C ALA A 105 -2.66 -6.08 8.78
N GLU A 106 -1.44 -5.54 8.66
CA GLU A 106 -0.63 -5.64 7.44
C GLU A 106 -0.16 -7.06 7.13
N GLN A 107 0.19 -7.84 8.15
CA GLN A 107 0.55 -9.24 7.96
C GLN A 107 -0.65 -10.06 7.47
N MET A 108 -1.83 -9.84 8.06
CA MET A 108 -3.07 -10.49 7.66
C MET A 108 -3.47 -10.10 6.23
N TYR A 109 -3.34 -8.81 5.87
CA TYR A 109 -3.57 -8.35 4.51
C TYR A 109 -2.69 -9.07 3.49
N ARG A 110 -1.38 -9.17 3.73
CA ARG A 110 -0.47 -9.89 2.81
C ARG A 110 -0.84 -11.36 2.67
N ARG A 111 -1.30 -12.01 3.74
CA ARG A 111 -1.76 -13.41 3.70
C ARG A 111 -3.00 -13.55 2.80
N VAL A 112 -4.02 -12.73 3.01
CA VAL A 112 -5.26 -12.73 2.20
C VAL A 112 -4.98 -12.35 0.74
N TYR A 113 -4.07 -11.39 0.50
CA TYR A 113 -3.66 -10.98 -0.85
C TYR A 113 -3.05 -12.15 -1.65
N ARG A 114 -2.18 -12.96 -1.04
CA ARG A 114 -1.63 -14.16 -1.73
C ARG A 114 -2.72 -15.17 -2.11
N LEU A 115 -3.77 -15.31 -1.28
CA LEU A 115 -4.92 -16.15 -1.63
C LEU A 115 -5.67 -15.57 -2.82
N HIS A 116 -5.85 -14.25 -2.85
CA HIS A 116 -6.48 -13.57 -3.97
C HIS A 116 -5.68 -13.74 -5.27
N GLU A 117 -4.35 -13.57 -5.24
CA GLU A 117 -3.49 -13.81 -6.39
C GLU A 117 -3.62 -15.26 -6.89
N ARG A 118 -3.61 -16.24 -5.98
CA ARG A 118 -3.78 -17.65 -6.33
C ARG A 118 -5.14 -17.91 -6.97
N LEU A 119 -6.22 -17.33 -6.46
CA LEU A 119 -7.56 -17.41 -7.06
C LEU A 119 -7.58 -16.83 -8.49
N VAL A 120 -6.98 -15.65 -8.70
CA VAL A 120 -6.93 -14.99 -10.01
C VAL A 120 -6.17 -15.85 -11.01
N ASN A 121 -5.04 -16.44 -10.60
CA ASN A 121 -4.25 -17.34 -11.43
C ASN A 121 -5.05 -18.60 -11.81
N LEU A 122 -5.74 -19.22 -10.85
CA LEU A 122 -6.58 -20.40 -11.12
C LEU A 122 -7.75 -20.07 -12.06
N ARG A 123 -8.40 -18.90 -11.90
CA ARG A 123 -9.43 -18.42 -12.84
C ARG A 123 -8.88 -18.24 -14.25
N SER A 124 -7.70 -17.65 -14.37
CA SER A 124 -7.03 -17.47 -15.66
C SER A 124 -6.73 -18.82 -16.32
N GLU A 125 -6.16 -19.76 -15.57
CA GLU A 125 -5.85 -21.11 -16.06
C GLU A 125 -7.11 -21.87 -16.49
N TYR A 126 -8.17 -21.83 -15.68
CA TYR A 126 -9.46 -22.42 -16.01
C TYR A 126 -10.06 -21.82 -17.29
N ASN A 127 -10.07 -20.49 -17.42
CA ASN A 127 -10.59 -19.82 -18.61
C ASN A 127 -9.80 -20.17 -19.87
N LEU A 128 -8.46 -20.19 -19.79
CA LEU A 128 -7.60 -20.49 -20.93
C LEU A 128 -7.73 -21.97 -21.36
N ARG A 129 -7.62 -22.90 -20.41
CA ARG A 129 -7.53 -24.34 -20.73
C ARG A 129 -8.88 -24.99 -20.95
N ILE A 130 -9.91 -24.57 -20.19
CA ILE A 130 -11.23 -25.21 -20.23
C ILE A 130 -12.19 -24.42 -21.11
N LYS A 131 -12.35 -23.11 -20.88
CA LYS A 131 -13.33 -22.30 -21.64
C LYS A 131 -12.87 -21.94 -23.05
N SER A 132 -11.58 -21.67 -23.27
CA SER A 132 -11.07 -21.29 -24.59
C SER A 132 -10.43 -22.44 -25.38
N GLY A 133 -10.26 -23.62 -24.75
CA GLY A 133 -9.75 -24.83 -25.42
C GLY A 133 -8.30 -24.74 -25.93
N VAL A 134 -7.51 -23.75 -25.48
CA VAL A 134 -6.13 -23.58 -25.93
C VAL A 134 -5.22 -24.52 -25.14
N THR A 135 -4.94 -25.68 -25.74
CA THR A 135 -3.82 -26.54 -25.33
C THR A 135 -2.53 -25.98 -25.93
N LEU A 136 -1.61 -25.50 -25.08
CA LEU A 136 -0.22 -25.25 -25.47
C LEU A 136 0.46 -26.60 -25.75
N THR A 137 0.27 -27.15 -26.94
CA THR A 137 1.09 -28.26 -27.43
C THR A 137 2.38 -27.72 -28.05
N GLN A 138 3.47 -28.35 -27.60
CA GLN A 138 4.85 -28.13 -27.98
C GLN A 138 5.03 -28.15 -29.51
N VAL A 139 5.86 -27.25 -30.03
CA VAL A 139 6.30 -27.21 -31.44
C VAL A 139 7.35 -28.31 -31.66
N PRO A 140 7.16 -29.26 -32.58
CA PRO A 140 8.26 -30.03 -33.14
C PRO A 140 8.77 -29.32 -34.40
N THR A 141 10.04 -28.95 -34.35
CA THR A 141 10.86 -28.51 -35.48
C THR A 141 10.92 -29.60 -36.55
N THR A 142 10.42 -29.32 -37.76
CA THR A 142 10.87 -30.02 -38.96
C THR A 142 10.90 -29.07 -40.16
N GLN A 143 12.11 -28.94 -40.71
CA GLN A 143 12.47 -28.47 -42.05
C GLN A 143 11.68 -29.31 -43.10
N ILE A 144 11.41 -28.94 -44.36
CA ILE A 144 12.23 -28.45 -45.48
C ILE A 144 11.25 -27.86 -46.58
N PRO A 145 11.61 -27.59 -47.86
CA PRO A 145 11.74 -26.28 -48.50
C PRO A 145 10.64 -25.91 -49.54
N MET A 146 10.64 -24.63 -49.94
CA MET A 146 9.85 -24.06 -51.04
C MET A 146 10.24 -24.62 -52.41
N SER A 147 9.24 -24.90 -53.26
CA SER A 147 9.22 -24.42 -54.66
C SER A 147 7.88 -24.69 -55.35
N GLN A 148 7.47 -23.73 -56.19
CA GLN A 148 6.54 -23.79 -57.33
C GLN A 148 5.05 -23.45 -57.10
N VAL A 149 4.79 -22.16 -57.29
CA VAL A 149 3.71 -21.50 -58.06
C VAL A 149 2.65 -22.43 -58.68
N HIS A 150 1.38 -22.23 -58.31
CA HIS A 150 0.24 -22.27 -59.22
C HIS A 150 -0.80 -21.21 -58.81
N THR A 151 -1.10 -20.32 -59.75
CA THR A 151 -2.19 -19.35 -59.74
C THR A 151 -3.53 -20.05 -59.93
N VAL A 152 -4.53 -19.78 -59.09
CA VAL A 152 -5.92 -19.52 -59.51
C VAL A 152 -6.72 -18.89 -58.38
N GLN A 153 -7.55 -17.91 -58.78
CA GLN A 153 -8.41 -17.07 -57.98
C GLN A 153 -9.38 -17.87 -57.09
N VAL A 154 -9.43 -17.52 -55.81
CA VAL A 154 -10.61 -17.73 -54.96
C VAL A 154 -10.93 -16.37 -54.33
N LEU A 155 -12.22 -16.04 -54.39
CA LEU A 155 -12.81 -14.76 -54.05
C LEU A 155 -12.09 -14.02 -52.92
N GLN A 156 -11.74 -12.78 -53.23
CA GLN A 156 -11.54 -11.71 -52.25
C GLN A 156 -12.87 -11.51 -51.51
N GLN A 157 -13.16 -12.38 -50.54
CA GLN A 157 -13.83 -11.94 -49.33
C GLN A 157 -12.76 -11.20 -48.55
N SER A 158 -12.63 -9.91 -48.85
CA SER A 158 -12.33 -8.93 -47.83
C SER A 158 -13.40 -9.10 -46.76
N SER A 159 -13.16 -10.01 -45.82
CA SER A 159 -13.73 -9.87 -44.49
C SER A 159 -13.39 -8.43 -44.10
N PRO A 160 -14.38 -7.56 -43.87
CA PRO A 160 -14.07 -6.29 -43.22
C PRO A 160 -13.35 -6.72 -41.95
N SER A 161 -12.20 -6.09 -41.69
CA SER A 161 -11.62 -6.03 -40.37
C SER A 161 -12.77 -5.82 -39.40
N ARG A 162 -13.24 -6.93 -38.79
CA ARG A 162 -14.25 -6.87 -37.75
C ARG A 162 -13.60 -5.95 -36.75
N VAL A 163 -14.19 -4.76 -36.66
CA VAL A 163 -13.84 -3.69 -35.77
C VAL A 163 -13.39 -4.39 -34.47
N ARG A 164 -12.21 -4.05 -33.98
CA ARG A 164 -11.71 -4.51 -32.68
C ARG A 164 -11.99 -3.41 -31.63
N PRO A 165 -13.19 -2.78 -31.58
CA PRO A 165 -13.39 -1.59 -30.78
C PRO A 165 -13.30 -1.93 -29.28
N GLU A 166 -13.58 -3.19 -28.89
CA GLU A 166 -13.45 -3.65 -27.51
C GLU A 166 -12.00 -3.59 -27.01
N LEU A 167 -10.99 -3.95 -27.82
CA LEU A 167 -9.60 -3.82 -27.37
C LEU A 167 -9.18 -2.36 -27.28
N ASP A 168 -9.54 -1.55 -28.28
CA ASP A 168 -9.25 -0.11 -28.26
C ASP A 168 -9.88 0.56 -27.02
N GLU A 169 -11.12 0.19 -26.69
CA GLU A 169 -11.83 0.71 -25.52
C GLU A 169 -11.15 0.28 -24.21
N VAL A 170 -10.69 -0.97 -24.11
CA VAL A 170 -9.95 -1.47 -22.94
C VAL A 170 -8.59 -0.77 -22.80
N THR A 171 -7.82 -0.60 -23.89
CA THR A 171 -6.51 0.07 -23.84
C THR A 171 -6.66 1.57 -23.55
N LEU A 172 -7.69 2.23 -24.11
CA LEU A 172 -8.01 3.62 -23.78
C LEU A 172 -8.46 3.78 -22.33
N ARG A 173 -9.32 2.88 -21.81
CA ARG A 173 -9.72 2.86 -20.40
C ARG A 173 -8.51 2.74 -19.49
N TYR A 174 -7.58 1.85 -19.82
CA TYR A 174 -6.35 1.69 -19.05
C TYR A 174 -5.55 3.00 -18.93
N VAL A 175 -5.33 3.71 -20.04
CA VAL A 175 -4.61 5.00 -19.99
C VAL A 175 -5.38 6.07 -19.21
N HIS A 176 -6.71 6.10 -19.30
CA HIS A 176 -7.53 6.97 -18.45
C HIS A 176 -7.40 6.65 -16.97
N ASP A 177 -7.38 5.37 -16.59
CA ASP A 177 -7.18 4.95 -15.20
C ASP A 177 -5.79 5.34 -14.70
N LEU A 178 -4.76 5.22 -15.54
CA LEU A 178 -3.41 5.69 -15.23
C LEU A 178 -3.37 7.21 -15.03
N LEU A 179 -4.03 7.98 -15.89
CA LEU A 179 -4.17 9.44 -15.74
C LEU A 179 -4.86 9.81 -14.43
N GLY A 180 -5.98 9.15 -14.13
CA GLY A 180 -6.70 9.35 -12.87
C GLY A 180 -5.84 9.06 -11.64
N TRP A 181 -5.02 8.01 -11.70
CA TRP A 181 -4.06 7.70 -10.64
C TRP A 181 -3.01 8.81 -10.46
N VAL A 182 -2.46 9.35 -11.55
CA VAL A 182 -1.47 10.44 -11.49
C VAL A 182 -2.10 11.72 -10.95
N GLU A 183 -3.29 12.10 -11.44
CA GLU A 183 -4.01 13.30 -10.98
C GLU A 183 -4.36 13.22 -9.48
N GLU A 184 -4.80 12.04 -9.01
CA GLU A 184 -5.11 11.84 -7.60
C GLU A 184 -3.87 11.88 -6.72
N ASN A 185 -2.77 11.24 -7.11
CA ASN A 185 -1.54 11.29 -6.32
C ASN A 185 -0.88 12.67 -6.37
N GLN A 186 -1.04 13.44 -7.45
CA GLN A 186 -0.62 14.83 -7.50
C GLN A 186 -1.37 15.65 -6.45
N ARG A 187 -2.70 15.49 -6.35
CA ARG A 187 -3.53 16.13 -5.31
C ARG A 187 -3.04 15.77 -3.91
N ARG A 188 -2.77 14.48 -3.65
CA ARG A 188 -2.24 14.02 -2.35
C ARG A 188 -0.88 14.63 -1.99
N VAL A 189 0.00 14.83 -2.97
CA VAL A 189 1.30 15.49 -2.74
C VAL A 189 1.11 16.98 -2.43
N ASP A 190 0.21 17.64 -3.14
CA ASP A 190 -0.04 19.08 -3.04
C ASP A 190 -0.79 19.44 -1.73
N GLU A 191 -1.77 18.62 -1.33
CA GLU A 191 -2.62 18.84 -0.14
C GLU A 191 -2.04 18.22 1.15
N GLY A 192 -0.95 17.45 1.06
CA GLY A 192 -0.41 16.73 2.19
C GLY A 192 0.09 17.65 3.32
N GLU A 193 -0.20 17.29 4.57
CA GLU A 193 0.26 18.01 5.76
C GLU A 193 1.75 17.76 6.09
N TRP A 194 2.38 18.68 6.80
CA TRP A 194 3.80 18.58 7.21
C TRP A 194 3.98 18.00 8.62
N GLY A 195 3.00 18.18 9.51
CA GLY A 195 3.07 17.80 10.93
C GLY A 195 3.45 18.97 11.84
N SER A 196 2.88 19.00 13.06
CA SER A 196 3.06 20.05 14.08
C SER A 196 4.09 19.72 15.16
N ASP A 197 4.45 18.46 15.28
CA ASP A 197 5.37 17.92 16.29
C ASP A 197 6.18 16.76 15.69
N LEU A 198 7.18 16.27 16.43
CA LEU A 198 8.10 15.24 15.94
C LEU A 198 7.37 13.97 15.49
N ALA A 199 6.40 13.49 16.26
CA ALA A 199 5.66 12.26 15.96
C ALA A 199 4.82 12.40 14.68
N ASN A 200 4.16 13.55 14.51
CA ASN A 200 3.38 13.83 13.30
C ASN A 200 4.30 13.99 12.09
N VAL A 201 5.45 14.67 12.20
CA VAL A 201 6.43 14.79 11.11
C VAL A 201 6.99 13.43 10.70
N GLU A 202 7.33 12.56 11.66
CA GLU A 202 7.76 11.17 11.40
C GLU A 202 6.69 10.37 10.65
N THR A 203 5.43 10.52 11.05
CA THR A 203 4.28 9.88 10.40
C THR A 203 4.12 10.36 8.96
N GLN A 204 4.19 11.66 8.71
CA GLN A 204 4.09 12.24 7.36
C GLN A 204 5.28 11.83 6.49
N LEU A 205 6.50 11.81 7.02
CA LEU A 205 7.70 11.35 6.31
C LEU A 205 7.59 9.86 5.94
N GLY A 206 7.16 9.01 6.87
CA GLY A 206 6.95 7.59 6.62
C GLY A 206 5.89 7.33 5.54
N SER A 207 4.73 7.97 5.66
CA SER A 207 3.65 7.91 4.67
C SER A 207 4.11 8.35 3.28
N HIS A 208 4.80 9.50 3.21
CA HIS A 208 5.28 10.06 1.94
C HIS A 208 6.38 9.22 1.29
N ARG A 209 7.24 8.53 2.06
CA ARG A 209 8.21 7.57 1.50
C ARG A 209 7.52 6.44 0.75
N GLY A 210 6.45 5.86 1.32
CA GLY A 210 5.66 4.82 0.64
C GLY A 210 4.93 5.33 -0.60
N LEU A 211 4.39 6.54 -0.53
CA LEU A 211 3.80 7.22 -1.70
C LEU A 211 4.85 7.43 -2.80
N HIS A 212 6.02 7.95 -2.46
CA HIS A 212 7.11 8.23 -3.41
C HIS A 212 7.58 6.96 -4.11
N GLN A 213 7.78 5.87 -3.37
CA GLN A 213 8.11 4.56 -3.95
C GLN A 213 7.04 4.10 -4.96
N SER A 214 5.76 4.25 -4.61
CA SER A 214 4.66 3.90 -5.53
C SER A 214 4.69 4.74 -6.81
N VAL A 215 5.08 6.02 -6.72
CA VAL A 215 5.26 6.92 -7.87
C VAL A 215 6.47 6.48 -8.72
N GLU A 216 7.60 6.07 -8.13
CA GLU A 216 8.74 5.56 -8.89
C GLU A 216 8.40 4.27 -9.65
N GLU A 217 7.74 3.33 -8.98
CA GLU A 217 7.33 2.04 -9.56
C GLU A 217 6.26 2.21 -10.66
N PHE A 218 5.44 3.26 -10.58
CA PHE A 218 4.40 3.59 -11.57
C PHE A 218 4.96 3.77 -12.98
N ARG A 219 6.23 4.16 -13.13
CA ARG A 219 6.90 4.28 -14.43
C ARG A 219 6.75 3.02 -15.29
N SER A 220 6.81 1.85 -14.68
CA SER A 220 6.66 0.57 -15.38
C SER A 220 5.31 0.42 -16.08
N LYS A 221 4.24 1.02 -15.53
CA LYS A 221 2.89 1.01 -16.12
C LYS A 221 2.81 1.92 -17.35
N ILE A 222 3.51 3.06 -17.34
CA ILE A 222 3.61 3.96 -18.49
C ILE A 222 4.40 3.29 -19.62
N GLU A 223 5.51 2.63 -19.31
CA GLU A 223 6.29 1.91 -20.32
C GLU A 223 5.50 0.74 -20.94
N ARG A 224 4.66 0.06 -20.15
CA ARG A 224 3.71 -0.93 -20.69
C ARG A 224 2.69 -0.29 -21.64
N ALA A 225 2.05 0.81 -21.23
CA ALA A 225 1.09 1.53 -22.06
C ALA A 225 1.71 2.02 -23.39
N LYS A 226 3.00 2.38 -23.39
CA LYS A 226 3.75 2.69 -24.62
C LYS A 226 3.94 1.46 -25.52
N ALA A 227 4.33 0.33 -24.96
CA ALA A 227 4.53 -0.90 -25.73
C ALA A 227 3.22 -1.37 -26.41
N ASP A 228 2.10 -1.17 -25.71
CA ASP A 228 0.77 -1.54 -26.17
C ASP A 228 0.22 -0.59 -27.27
N GLU A 229 0.86 0.55 -27.54
CA GLU A 229 0.46 1.47 -28.62
C GLU A 229 0.41 0.77 -30.00
N SER A 230 1.26 -0.25 -30.18
CA SER A 230 1.30 -1.07 -31.40
C SER A 230 0.01 -1.87 -31.65
N GLN A 231 -0.76 -2.14 -30.59
CA GLN A 231 -1.99 -2.94 -30.63
C GLN A 231 -3.25 -2.09 -30.88
N VAL A 232 -3.14 -0.75 -30.80
CA VAL A 232 -4.23 0.19 -30.99
C VAL A 232 -4.57 0.34 -32.47
N SER A 233 -5.86 0.33 -32.81
CA SER A 233 -6.29 0.48 -34.19
C SER A 233 -5.92 1.85 -34.77
N PRO A 234 -5.75 1.99 -36.11
CA PRO A 234 -5.39 3.26 -36.74
C PRO A 234 -6.36 4.40 -36.43
N ALA A 235 -7.65 4.11 -36.19
CA ALA A 235 -8.68 5.11 -35.90
C ALA A 235 -8.50 5.76 -34.51
N SER A 236 -8.11 4.97 -33.51
CA SER A 236 -7.96 5.41 -32.11
C SER A 236 -6.53 5.85 -31.77
N LYS A 237 -5.56 5.53 -32.63
CA LYS A 237 -4.11 5.72 -32.37
C LYS A 237 -3.69 7.17 -32.14
N ALA A 238 -4.33 8.14 -32.80
CA ALA A 238 -4.03 9.55 -32.58
C ALA A 238 -4.43 9.98 -31.16
N ALA A 239 -5.68 9.73 -30.77
CA ALA A 239 -6.18 10.05 -29.44
C ALA A 239 -5.40 9.32 -28.33
N TYR A 240 -5.05 8.06 -28.55
CA TYR A 240 -4.22 7.29 -27.61
C TYR A 240 -2.85 7.94 -27.37
N ARG A 241 -2.16 8.38 -28.43
CA ARG A 241 -0.87 9.09 -28.32
C ARG A 241 -1.01 10.41 -27.56
N ASP A 242 -2.08 11.16 -27.79
CA ASP A 242 -2.33 12.41 -27.07
C ASP A 242 -2.53 12.16 -25.57
N TYR A 243 -3.31 11.14 -25.20
CA TYR A 243 -3.49 10.75 -23.80
C TYR A 243 -2.20 10.24 -23.16
N LEU A 244 -1.41 9.46 -23.90
CA LEU A 244 -0.13 8.94 -23.43
C LEU A 244 0.88 10.07 -23.19
N GLY A 245 0.95 11.05 -24.10
CA GLY A 245 1.79 12.24 -23.92
C GLY A 245 1.34 13.09 -22.72
N LYS A 246 0.03 13.25 -22.51
CA LYS A 246 -0.51 13.91 -21.31
C LYS A 246 -0.11 13.15 -20.04
N LEU A 247 -0.20 11.82 -20.04
CA LEU A 247 0.16 10.96 -18.92
C LEU A 247 1.64 11.10 -18.55
N GLU A 248 2.54 11.08 -19.54
CA GLU A 248 3.98 11.27 -19.31
C GLU A 248 4.29 12.65 -18.70
N LEU A 249 3.66 13.70 -19.24
CA LEU A 249 3.86 15.06 -18.74
C LEU A 249 3.39 15.20 -17.28
N GLN A 250 2.18 14.72 -16.97
CA GLN A 250 1.64 14.78 -15.61
C GLN A 250 2.44 13.89 -14.65
N TYR A 251 2.89 12.71 -15.09
CA TYR A 251 3.74 11.84 -14.29
C TYR A 251 5.08 12.49 -13.97
N GLY A 252 5.72 13.16 -14.94
CA GLY A 252 6.96 13.90 -14.73
C GLY A 252 6.78 15.01 -13.69
N LYS A 253 5.65 15.74 -13.73
CA LYS A 253 5.30 16.73 -12.71
C LYS A 253 5.15 16.09 -11.32
N LEU A 254 4.40 15.00 -11.22
CA LEU A 254 4.16 14.27 -9.98
C LEU A 254 5.47 13.73 -9.37
N LEU A 255 6.34 13.15 -10.19
CA LEU A 255 7.62 12.62 -9.73
C LEU A 255 8.49 13.74 -9.15
N ASN A 256 8.55 14.89 -9.83
CA ASN A 256 9.31 16.04 -9.37
C ASN A 256 8.73 16.65 -8.08
N SER A 257 7.42 16.84 -7.98
CA SER A 257 6.78 17.34 -6.76
C SER A 257 6.96 16.38 -5.59
N SER A 258 6.77 15.08 -5.82
CA SER A 258 6.96 14.03 -4.83
C SER A 258 8.40 13.96 -4.31
N LYS A 259 9.39 14.06 -5.20
CA LYS A 259 10.82 14.11 -4.83
C LYS A 259 11.16 15.36 -4.00
N ALA A 260 10.66 16.53 -4.41
CA ALA A 260 10.87 17.78 -3.68
C ALA A 260 10.25 17.71 -2.28
N ARG A 261 9.01 17.23 -2.17
CA ARG A 261 8.32 17.04 -0.89
C ARG A 261 9.06 16.07 0.03
N LEU A 262 9.56 14.95 -0.50
CA LEU A 262 10.33 13.99 0.30
C LEU A 262 11.59 14.63 0.88
N ARG A 263 12.31 15.40 0.07
CA ARG A 263 13.50 16.14 0.52
C ARG A 263 13.14 17.11 1.65
N HIS A 264 12.09 17.92 1.48
CA HIS A 264 11.65 18.87 2.50
C HIS A 264 11.19 18.18 3.79
N LEU A 265 10.49 17.04 3.71
CA LEU A 265 10.10 16.27 4.90
C LEU A 265 11.31 15.70 5.65
N VAL A 266 12.37 15.28 4.93
CA VAL A 266 13.62 14.84 5.56
C VAL A 266 14.33 16.01 6.25
N GLU A 267 14.42 17.17 5.58
CA GLU A 267 14.98 18.40 6.15
C GLU A 267 14.20 18.84 7.39
N LEU A 268 12.86 18.84 7.33
CA LEU A 268 11.96 19.17 8.44
C LEU A 268 12.13 18.20 9.60
N HIS A 269 12.16 16.90 9.35
CA HIS A 269 12.38 15.89 10.38
C HIS A 269 13.72 16.11 11.10
N THR A 270 14.80 16.36 10.35
CA THR A 270 16.11 16.65 10.96
C THR A 270 16.04 17.88 11.86
N PHE A 271 15.40 18.96 11.40
CA PHE A 271 15.23 20.18 12.18
C PHE A 271 14.39 19.93 13.45
N VAL A 272 13.20 19.36 13.31
CA VAL A 272 12.28 19.13 14.44
C VAL A 272 12.89 18.15 15.44
N SER A 273 13.58 17.10 14.98
CA SER A 273 14.27 16.17 15.88
C SER A 273 15.36 16.85 16.71
N ALA A 274 16.13 17.76 16.10
CA ALA A 274 17.12 18.56 16.83
C ALA A 274 16.45 19.50 17.83
N ALA A 275 15.42 20.25 17.40
CA ALA A 275 14.69 21.16 18.27
C ALA A 275 14.01 20.44 19.45
N THR A 276 13.42 19.28 19.22
CA THR A 276 12.82 18.46 20.29
C THR A 276 13.86 18.02 21.32
N LYS A 277 15.08 17.65 20.91
CA LYS A 277 16.15 17.31 21.85
C LYS A 277 16.59 18.50 22.70
N GLU A 278 16.71 19.68 22.09
CA GLU A 278 17.06 20.89 22.84
C GLU A 278 15.94 21.29 23.81
N LEU A 279 14.67 21.15 23.42
CA LEU A 279 13.52 21.38 24.31
C LEU A 279 13.48 20.39 25.48
N MET A 280 13.73 19.10 25.24
CA MET A 280 13.82 18.10 26.29
C MET A 280 14.94 18.43 27.28
N TRP A 281 16.13 18.77 26.78
CA TRP A 281 17.25 19.17 27.63
C TRP A 281 16.94 20.43 28.43
N LEU A 282 16.30 21.44 27.82
CA LEU A 282 15.88 22.65 28.53
C LEU A 282 14.90 22.32 29.66
N ASN A 283 13.92 21.45 29.39
CA ASN A 283 12.94 21.01 30.37
C ASN A 283 13.60 20.23 31.54
N GLU A 284 14.59 19.38 31.25
CA GLU A 284 15.38 18.71 32.30
C GLU A 284 16.12 19.72 33.19
N LYS A 285 16.70 20.78 32.61
CA LYS A 285 17.38 21.84 33.36
C LYS A 285 16.43 22.73 34.14
N GLU A 286 15.26 23.03 33.59
CA GLU A 286 14.21 23.74 34.31
C GLU A 286 13.74 22.96 35.53
N GLU A 287 13.48 21.65 35.39
CA GLU A 287 13.05 20.79 36.49
C GLU A 287 14.11 20.73 37.61
N GLU A 288 15.40 20.67 37.29
CA GLU A 288 16.51 20.76 38.26
C GLU A 288 16.51 22.08 39.07
N GLU A 289 16.06 23.19 38.48
CA GLU A 289 15.96 24.49 39.15
C GLU A 289 14.68 24.62 39.99
N VAL A 290 13.55 24.13 39.46
CA VAL A 290 12.24 24.14 40.13
C VAL A 290 12.24 23.26 41.37
N THR A 291 12.89 22.09 41.29
CA THR A 291 12.96 21.12 42.40
C THR A 291 14.04 21.46 43.43
N PHE A 292 14.89 22.46 43.17
CA PHE A 292 15.96 22.84 44.09
C PHE A 292 15.40 23.54 45.34
N ASP A 293 15.87 23.13 46.52
CA ASP A 293 15.51 23.76 47.78
C ASP A 293 16.22 25.12 47.93
N TRP A 294 15.48 26.22 47.77
CA TRP A 294 16.00 27.57 47.93
C TRP A 294 15.99 28.09 49.38
N SER A 295 15.64 27.25 50.36
CA SER A 295 15.60 27.66 51.77
C SER A 295 17.00 27.89 52.35
N GLU A 296 17.08 28.77 53.36
CA GLU A 296 18.34 29.06 54.07
C GLU A 296 18.94 27.84 54.79
N ARG A 297 18.16 26.77 54.96
CA ARG A 297 18.59 25.52 55.59
C ARG A 297 19.35 24.60 54.62
N ASN A 298 19.33 24.90 53.32
CA ASN A 298 20.04 24.13 52.32
C ASN A 298 21.56 24.42 52.37
N THR A 299 22.35 23.43 52.76
CA THR A 299 23.82 23.55 52.83
C THR A 299 24.52 23.48 51.47
N ASN A 300 23.80 23.15 50.39
CA ASN A 300 24.36 22.97 49.05
C ASN A 300 24.39 24.26 48.20
N MET A 301 24.10 25.42 48.79
CA MET A 301 23.99 26.70 48.06
C MET A 301 25.29 27.12 47.38
N VAL A 302 26.45 26.82 47.99
CA VAL A 302 27.77 27.12 47.42
C VAL A 302 28.00 26.32 46.14
N SER A 303 27.76 25.00 46.19
CA SER A 303 27.89 24.12 45.03
C SER A 303 26.92 24.49 43.91
N LYS A 304 25.70 24.92 44.23
CA LYS A 304 24.71 25.39 43.23
C LYS A 304 25.22 26.61 42.46
N LYS A 305 25.83 27.57 43.15
CA LYS A 305 26.41 28.78 42.53
C LYS A 305 27.58 28.45 41.60
N GLU A 306 28.42 27.48 41.96
CA GLU A 306 29.51 27.02 41.10
C GLU A 306 28.98 26.31 39.85
N SER A 307 28.00 25.42 40.01
CA SER A 307 27.34 24.72 38.89
C SER A 307 26.64 25.65 37.90
N TYR A 308 26.08 26.77 38.38
CA TYR A 308 25.44 27.76 37.51
C TYR A 308 26.37 28.32 36.42
N SER A 309 27.65 28.53 36.75
CA SER A 309 28.65 28.98 35.77
C SER A 309 28.90 27.94 34.65
N GLY A 310 28.77 26.65 34.98
CA GLY A 310 28.82 25.55 34.02
C GLY A 310 27.59 25.53 33.12
N LEU A 311 26.41 25.67 33.71
CA LEU A 311 25.13 25.72 32.99
C LEU A 311 25.08 26.88 31.99
N MET A 312 25.49 28.08 32.39
CA MET A 312 25.54 29.25 31.51
C MET A 312 26.47 29.04 30.31
N ARG A 313 27.64 28.42 30.51
CA ARG A 313 28.56 28.07 29.42
C ARG A 313 27.96 27.03 28.47
N GLU A 314 27.21 26.06 28.99
CA GLU A 314 26.53 25.06 28.16
C GLU A 314 25.40 25.69 27.34
N LEU A 315 24.62 26.60 27.93
CA LEU A 315 23.58 27.36 27.24
C LEU A 315 24.15 28.17 26.07
N GLU A 316 25.23 28.93 26.29
CA GLU A 316 25.89 29.71 25.22
C GLU A 316 26.40 28.82 24.08
N LEU A 317 26.88 27.61 24.38
CA LEU A 317 27.34 26.66 23.37
C LEU A 317 26.17 26.08 22.56
N ARG A 318 25.05 25.79 23.22
CA ARG A 318 23.84 25.25 22.58
C ARG A 318 23.12 26.30 21.75
N GLU A 319 23.04 27.54 22.22
CA GLU A 319 22.47 28.66 21.47
C GLU A 319 23.13 28.81 20.08
N LYS A 320 24.46 28.67 20.00
CA LYS A 320 25.21 28.71 18.73
C LYS A 320 24.92 27.54 17.78
N LYS A 321 24.34 26.45 18.27
CA LYS A 321 23.96 25.30 17.44
C LYS A 321 22.53 25.42 16.91
N VAL A 322 21.70 26.23 17.56
CA VAL A 322 20.29 26.45 17.22
C VAL A 322 20.11 27.65 16.29
N ASN A 323 20.92 28.70 16.46
CA ASN A 323 20.96 29.90 15.60
C ASN A 323 21.82 29.70 14.35
#